data_AF-A0ABD5UZZ1-F1
#
_entry.id   AF-A0ABD5UZZ1-F1
#
_cell.length_a   1.000
_cell.length_b   1.000
_cell.length_c   1.000
_cell.angle_alpha   90.00
_cell.angle_beta   90.00
_cell.angle_gamma   90.00
#
_symmetry.space_group_name_H-M   'P 1'
#
loop_
_entity.id
_entity.type
_entity.pdbx_description
1 polymer ?
#
loop_
_entity_poly.entity_id
_entity_poly.type
_entity_poly.pdbx_seq_one_letter_code
_entity_poly.pdbx_strand_id
1 'polypeptide(L)'
;MARDEAIEHLTSEDVLTIHEVIVESNDATEPGVSSRGDVDYVIEFVREGHFGRVPETIHEKAFQLLRLLVSNHPFVDGNKRTALASTTVFYALNGRAFEYDREVKTILKAFATDSEAVGREGVLTYLRTHVTPLSSEYRDAYAVLLDDSIGFPSEDNGYVDEDGTSN
;
A
#
# COMPACT_ATOMS: atom_id res chain seq x y z
N MET A 1 -25.05 16.27 -2.72
CA MET A 1 -24.44 15.97 -4.03
C MET A 1 -23.02 15.55 -3.75
N ALA A 2 -22.73 14.25 -3.80
CA ALA A 2 -21.37 13.77 -3.69
C ALA A 2 -20.60 14.27 -4.90
N ARG A 3 -19.46 14.93 -4.70
CA ARG A 3 -18.52 15.19 -5.79
C ARG A 3 -18.20 13.82 -6.41
N ASP A 4 -18.17 13.74 -7.73
CA ASP A 4 -17.32 12.75 -8.41
C ASP A 4 -15.89 13.05 -7.93
N GLU A 5 -15.49 12.48 -6.80
CA GLU A 5 -14.13 12.56 -6.31
C GLU A 5 -13.30 11.64 -7.20
N ALA A 6 -12.42 12.26 -8.00
CA ALA A 6 -11.39 11.54 -8.72
C ALA A 6 -10.65 10.62 -7.73
N ILE A 7 -10.47 9.36 -8.11
CA ILE A 7 -9.75 8.41 -7.27
C ILE A 7 -8.28 8.84 -7.24
N GLU A 8 -7.76 9.09 -6.05
CA GLU A 8 -6.34 9.39 -5.84
C GLU A 8 -5.54 8.09 -5.93
N HIS A 9 -4.37 8.16 -6.56
CA HIS A 9 -3.55 7.00 -6.90
C HIS A 9 -2.16 7.12 -6.29
N LEU A 10 -1.64 5.99 -5.81
CA LEU A 10 -0.23 5.87 -5.49
C LEU A 10 0.62 5.95 -6.76
N THR A 11 1.80 6.53 -6.61
CA THR A 11 2.90 6.47 -7.56
C THR A 11 3.77 5.25 -7.29
N SER A 12 4.66 4.92 -8.22
CA SER A 12 5.66 3.88 -7.99
C SER A 12 6.59 4.26 -6.84
N GLU A 13 6.91 5.55 -6.68
CA GLU A 13 7.77 6.03 -5.59
C GLU A 13 7.09 5.84 -4.23
N ASP A 14 5.78 6.12 -4.12
CA ASP A 14 5.04 5.85 -2.89
C ASP A 14 5.13 4.38 -2.48
N VAL A 15 5.01 3.45 -3.43
CA VAL A 15 5.10 2.00 -3.15
C VAL A 15 6.51 1.61 -2.73
N LEU A 16 7.55 2.21 -3.33
CA LEU A 16 8.94 1.99 -2.92
C LEU A 16 9.21 2.52 -1.51
N THR A 17 8.77 3.74 -1.19
CA THR A 17 8.89 4.34 0.14
C THR A 17 8.13 3.53 1.18
N ILE A 18 6.91 3.07 0.87
CA ILE A 18 6.16 2.17 1.75
C ILE A 18 6.95 0.87 1.99
N HIS A 19 7.62 0.33 0.97
CA HIS A 19 8.45 -0.86 1.14
C HIS A 19 9.66 -0.61 2.06
N GLU A 20 10.35 0.53 1.92
CA GLU A 20 11.44 0.92 2.80
C GLU A 20 11.00 0.97 4.27
N VAL A 21 9.87 1.62 4.57
CA VAL A 21 9.28 1.63 5.93
C VAL A 21 8.96 0.22 6.45
N ILE A 22 8.50 -0.68 5.58
CA ILE A 22 8.22 -2.08 5.95
C ILE A 22 9.50 -2.85 6.28
N VAL A 23 10.59 -2.58 5.57
CA VAL A 23 11.90 -3.17 5.85
C VAL A 23 12.47 -2.63 7.16
N GLU A 24 12.47 -1.31 7.33
CA GLU A 24 13.01 -0.64 8.53
C GLU A 24 12.28 -1.04 9.81
N SER A 25 10.96 -1.24 9.72
CA SER A 25 10.15 -1.68 10.87
C SER A 25 10.30 -3.18 11.19
N ASN A 26 11.07 -3.95 10.41
CA ASN A 26 11.20 -5.39 10.61
C ASN A 26 12.53 -5.95 10.10
N ASP A 27 13.46 -6.14 11.05
CA ASP A 27 14.80 -6.69 10.85
C ASP A 27 14.87 -8.06 10.14
N ALA A 28 13.77 -8.83 10.13
CA ALA A 28 13.71 -10.11 9.43
C ALA A 28 13.37 -9.99 7.94
N THR A 29 13.15 -8.77 7.45
CA THR A 29 12.84 -8.48 6.04
C THR A 29 14.11 -8.14 5.30
N GLU A 30 14.41 -8.88 4.26
CA GLU A 30 15.54 -8.54 3.40
C GLU A 30 15.21 -7.30 2.55
N PRO A 31 16.01 -6.22 2.62
CA PRO A 31 15.85 -5.06 1.76
C PRO A 31 16.09 -5.42 0.30
N GLY A 32 15.31 -4.86 -0.60
CA GLY A 32 15.67 -4.82 -2.02
C GLY A 32 14.50 -4.85 -2.97
N VAL A 33 14.71 -4.22 -4.12
CA VAL A 33 13.78 -4.24 -5.26
C VAL A 33 14.28 -5.26 -6.26
N SER A 34 13.53 -6.34 -6.45
CA SER A 34 13.80 -7.36 -7.46
C SER A 34 13.50 -6.84 -8.86
N SER A 35 12.41 -6.08 -9.01
CA SER A 35 11.95 -5.56 -10.29
C SER A 35 11.16 -4.27 -10.11
N ARG A 36 11.78 -3.14 -10.46
CA ARG A 36 11.10 -1.83 -10.47
C ARG A 36 10.03 -1.76 -11.55
N GLY A 37 10.25 -2.41 -12.69
CA GLY A 37 9.28 -2.47 -13.78
C GLY A 37 7.96 -3.15 -13.38
N ASP A 38 8.01 -4.11 -12.45
CA ASP A 38 6.79 -4.73 -11.92
C ASP A 38 6.01 -3.78 -11.01
N VAL A 39 6.69 -2.91 -10.25
CA VAL A 39 6.04 -1.84 -9.47
C VAL A 39 5.35 -0.86 -10.42
N ASP A 40 6.07 -0.39 -11.45
CA ASP A 40 5.54 0.54 -12.44
C ASP A 40 4.31 -0.06 -13.15
N TYR A 41 4.40 -1.33 -13.55
CA TYR A 41 3.29 -2.06 -14.16
C TYR A 41 2.06 -2.13 -13.25
N VAL A 42 2.24 -2.41 -11.95
CA VAL A 42 1.13 -2.45 -11.00
C VAL A 42 0.42 -1.10 -10.96
N ILE A 43 1.17 -0.02 -10.82
CA ILE A 43 0.62 1.33 -10.72
C ILE A 43 -0.11 1.73 -12.01
N GLU A 44 0.50 1.47 -13.17
CA GLU A 44 -0.12 1.72 -14.47
C GLU A 44 -1.42 0.93 -14.61
N PHE A 45 -1.43 -0.36 -14.30
CA PHE A 45 -2.62 -1.20 -14.37
C PHE A 45 -3.73 -0.69 -13.45
N VAL A 46 -3.40 -0.28 -12.24
CA VAL A 46 -4.38 0.22 -11.25
C VAL A 46 -4.99 1.54 -11.73
N ARG A 47 -4.22 2.38 -12.42
CA ARG A 47 -4.68 3.68 -12.94
C ARG A 47 -5.50 3.52 -14.21
N GLU A 48 -4.92 2.89 -15.22
CA GLU A 48 -5.41 2.91 -16.61
C GLU A 48 -6.06 1.58 -17.02
N GLY A 49 -5.86 0.52 -16.24
CA GLY A 49 -6.24 -0.83 -16.64
C GLY A 49 -5.34 -1.40 -17.73
N HIS A 50 -5.59 -2.65 -18.10
CA HIS A 50 -4.91 -3.27 -19.23
C HIS A 50 -5.82 -4.27 -19.93
N PHE A 51 -5.58 -4.52 -21.22
CA PHE A 51 -6.37 -5.43 -22.07
C PHE A 51 -7.89 -5.19 -22.01
N GLY A 52 -8.31 -3.93 -21.97
CA GLY A 52 -9.74 -3.57 -21.94
C GLY A 52 -10.43 -3.85 -20.60
N ARG A 53 -9.68 -4.18 -19.54
CA ARG A 53 -10.19 -4.28 -18.18
C ARG A 53 -9.62 -3.14 -17.35
N VAL A 54 -10.42 -2.10 -17.18
CA VAL A 54 -10.09 -0.97 -16.31
C VAL A 54 -10.75 -1.19 -14.95
N PRO A 55 -9.99 -1.23 -13.84
CA PRO A 55 -10.58 -1.18 -12.52
C PRO A 55 -11.27 0.18 -12.32
N GLU A 56 -12.60 0.19 -12.23
CA GLU A 56 -13.38 1.43 -12.19
C GLU A 56 -13.61 1.89 -10.75
N THR A 57 -13.86 0.94 -9.85
CA THR A 57 -14.11 1.25 -8.45
C THR A 57 -12.83 1.26 -7.62
N ILE A 58 -12.85 2.03 -6.52
CA ILE A 58 -11.78 2.01 -5.52
C ILE A 58 -11.45 0.59 -5.04
N HIS A 59 -12.47 -0.25 -4.85
CA HIS A 59 -12.28 -1.63 -4.38
C HIS A 59 -11.62 -2.52 -5.44
N GLU A 60 -11.91 -2.30 -6.72
CA GLU A 60 -11.25 -3.03 -7.80
C GLU A 60 -9.80 -2.60 -7.97
N LYS A 61 -9.52 -1.31 -7.83
CA LYS A 61 -8.16 -0.78 -7.82
C LYS A 61 -7.34 -1.35 -6.65
N ALA A 62 -7.90 -1.33 -5.44
CA ALA A 62 -7.32 -1.97 -4.26
C ALA A 62 -7.10 -3.48 -4.42
N PHE A 63 -8.05 -4.19 -5.05
CA PHE A 63 -7.88 -5.60 -5.37
C PHE A 63 -6.67 -5.85 -6.28
N GLN A 64 -6.49 -5.03 -7.31
CA GLN A 64 -5.34 -5.18 -8.23
C GLN A 64 -4.02 -4.83 -7.54
N LEU A 65 -3.99 -3.79 -6.69
CA LEU A 65 -2.82 -3.48 -5.86
C LEU A 65 -2.41 -4.70 -5.02
N LEU A 66 -3.35 -5.29 -4.25
CA LEU A 66 -3.07 -6.48 -3.45
C LEU A 66 -2.59 -7.65 -4.30
N ARG A 67 -3.31 -7.97 -5.37
CA ARG A 67 -3.03 -9.13 -6.20
C ARG A 67 -1.65 -9.00 -6.86
N LEU A 68 -1.42 -7.91 -7.58
CA LEU A 68 -0.25 -7.75 -8.46
C LEU A 68 1.03 -7.55 -7.65
N LEU A 69 1.02 -6.77 -6.55
CA LEU A 69 2.21 -6.63 -5.70
C LEU A 69 2.59 -7.95 -5.04
N VAL A 70 1.61 -8.81 -4.74
CA VAL A 70 1.90 -10.14 -4.21
C VAL A 70 2.37 -11.09 -5.30
N SER A 71 1.66 -11.16 -6.43
CA SER A 71 1.93 -12.17 -7.48
C SER A 71 3.16 -11.88 -8.31
N ASN A 72 3.48 -10.60 -8.54
CA ASN A 72 4.62 -10.21 -9.37
C ASN A 72 5.92 -10.23 -8.58
N HIS A 73 5.85 -10.24 -7.24
CA HIS A 73 7.01 -10.25 -6.34
C HIS A 73 8.08 -9.18 -6.69
N PRO A 74 7.71 -7.89 -6.80
CA PRO A 74 8.65 -6.83 -7.19
C PRO A 74 9.79 -6.60 -6.18
N PHE A 75 9.68 -7.12 -4.95
CA PHE A 75 10.67 -6.96 -3.88
C PHE A 75 11.33 -8.30 -3.52
N VAL A 76 12.52 -8.22 -2.91
CA VAL A 76 13.29 -9.39 -2.46
C VAL A 76 12.54 -10.14 -1.36
N ASP A 77 12.09 -9.41 -0.33
CA ASP A 77 11.14 -9.89 0.66
C ASP A 77 10.04 -8.83 0.91
N GLY A 78 9.10 -9.08 1.81
CA GLY A 78 8.14 -8.07 2.24
C GLY A 78 6.97 -7.85 1.28
N ASN A 79 6.93 -8.47 0.10
CA ASN A 79 5.88 -8.30 -0.92
C ASN A 79 4.45 -8.27 -0.36
N LYS A 80 4.09 -9.25 0.50
CA LYS A 80 2.74 -9.31 1.13
C LYS A 80 2.47 -8.16 2.10
N ARG A 81 3.50 -7.71 2.83
CA ARG A 81 3.40 -6.61 3.79
C ARG A 81 3.32 -5.28 3.07
N THR A 82 4.14 -5.07 2.05
CA THR A 82 4.06 -3.90 1.17
C THR A 82 2.72 -3.84 0.46
N ALA A 83 2.24 -4.95 -0.12
CA ALA A 83 0.92 -4.99 -0.77
C ALA A 83 -0.22 -4.57 0.18
N LEU A 84 -0.18 -5.07 1.42
CA LEU A 84 -1.16 -4.71 2.45
C LEU A 84 -1.05 -3.23 2.83
N ALA A 85 0.16 -2.74 3.09
CA ALA A 85 0.41 -1.35 3.47
C ALA A 85 0.03 -0.38 2.35
N SER A 86 0.44 -0.63 1.11
CA SER A 86 0.05 0.17 -0.06
C SER A 86 -1.46 0.20 -0.24
N THR A 87 -2.15 -0.91 0.00
CA THR A 87 -3.63 -0.93 -0.08
C THR A 87 -4.27 -0.10 1.02
N THR A 88 -3.74 -0.14 2.25
CA THR A 88 -4.21 0.69 3.35
C THR A 88 -4.01 2.18 3.06
N VAL A 89 -2.82 2.57 2.58
CA VAL A 89 -2.53 3.96 2.21
C VAL A 89 -3.41 4.41 1.04
N PHE A 90 -3.61 3.56 0.04
CA PHE A 90 -4.51 3.85 -1.09
C PHE A 90 -5.95 4.11 -0.64
N TYR A 91 -6.49 3.34 0.31
CA TYR A 91 -7.81 3.64 0.87
C TYR A 91 -7.81 4.96 1.66
N ALA A 92 -6.76 5.22 2.44
CA ALA A 92 -6.63 6.44 3.23
C ALA A 92 -6.57 7.71 2.37
N LEU A 93 -5.82 7.68 1.26
CA LEU A 93 -5.79 8.72 0.22
C LEU A 93 -7.18 9.07 -0.29
N ASN A 94 -8.04 8.06 -0.36
CA ASN A 94 -9.41 8.19 -0.85
C ASN A 94 -10.43 8.33 0.30
N GLY A 95 -9.98 8.79 1.47
CA GLY A 95 -10.82 9.11 2.62
C GLY A 95 -11.49 7.90 3.27
N ARG A 96 -10.89 6.71 3.17
CA ARG A 96 -11.42 5.47 3.76
C ARG A 96 -10.38 4.78 4.66
N ALA A 97 -10.85 4.21 5.75
CA ALA A 97 -10.04 3.33 6.59
C ALA A 97 -10.24 1.88 6.13
N PHE A 98 -9.13 1.15 5.94
CA PHE A 98 -9.15 -0.27 5.66
C PHE A 98 -8.82 -1.05 6.93
N GLU A 99 -9.84 -1.62 7.55
CA GLU A 99 -9.75 -2.38 8.80
C GLU A 99 -9.81 -3.86 8.48
N TYR A 100 -8.65 -4.51 8.43
CA TYR A 100 -8.57 -5.93 8.07
C TYR A 100 -8.36 -6.83 9.29
N ASP A 101 -8.81 -8.07 9.16
CA ASP A 101 -8.69 -9.10 10.18
C ASP A 101 -7.68 -10.19 9.77
N ARG A 102 -7.77 -11.40 10.35
CA ARG A 102 -6.85 -12.50 10.03
C ARG A 102 -7.08 -13.07 8.62
N GLU A 103 -8.26 -12.90 8.04
CA GLU A 103 -8.61 -13.44 6.72
C GLU A 103 -7.74 -12.84 5.62
N VAL A 104 -7.33 -11.57 5.75
CA VAL A 104 -6.42 -10.92 4.77
C VAL A 104 -5.12 -11.70 4.57
N LYS A 105 -4.60 -12.35 5.63
CA LYS A 105 -3.37 -13.15 5.53
C LYS A 105 -3.59 -14.40 4.68
N THR A 106 -4.78 -14.98 4.70
CA THR A 106 -5.16 -16.11 3.85
C THR A 106 -5.26 -15.66 2.39
N ILE A 107 -5.89 -14.51 2.14
CA ILE A 107 -6.00 -13.90 0.81
C ILE A 107 -4.61 -13.63 0.22
N LEU A 108 -3.72 -12.97 0.98
CA LEU A 108 -2.35 -12.67 0.56
C LEU A 108 -1.53 -13.94 0.28
N LYS A 109 -1.68 -14.99 1.10
CA LYS A 109 -1.01 -16.27 0.84
C LYS A 109 -1.52 -16.95 -0.43
N ALA A 110 -2.83 -16.87 -0.68
CA ALA A 110 -3.43 -17.44 -1.87
C ALA A 110 -2.93 -16.72 -3.13
N PHE A 111 -2.84 -15.39 -3.12
CA PHE A 111 -2.25 -14.63 -4.24
C PHE A 111 -0.79 -14.99 -4.52
N ALA A 112 0.00 -15.27 -3.48
CA ALA A 112 1.41 -15.67 -3.64
C ALA A 112 1.58 -17.10 -4.19
N THR A 113 0.53 -17.93 -4.14
CA THR A 113 0.61 -19.35 -4.53
C THR A 113 -0.04 -19.59 -5.88
N ASP A 114 -1.29 -19.14 -6.04
CA ASP A 114 -2.07 -19.27 -7.27
C ASP A 114 -3.06 -18.10 -7.33
N SER A 115 -2.58 -16.98 -7.86
CA SER A 115 -3.37 -15.76 -7.95
C SER A 115 -4.61 -15.89 -8.84
N GLU A 116 -4.64 -16.84 -9.78
CA GLU A 116 -5.75 -17.06 -10.70
C GLU A 116 -6.88 -17.87 -10.07
N ALA A 117 -6.55 -18.80 -9.17
CA ALA A 117 -7.54 -19.54 -8.39
C ALA A 117 -8.27 -18.68 -7.34
N VAL A 118 -7.73 -17.52 -6.98
CA VAL A 118 -8.38 -16.61 -6.02
C VAL A 118 -9.60 -15.95 -6.65
N GLY A 119 -10.79 -16.29 -6.13
CA GLY A 119 -12.05 -15.74 -6.59
C GLY A 119 -12.14 -14.21 -6.39
N ARG A 120 -12.13 -13.46 -7.49
CA ARG A 120 -12.23 -11.99 -7.51
C ARG A 120 -13.38 -11.45 -6.66
N GLU A 121 -14.59 -11.99 -6.83
CA GLU A 121 -15.77 -11.50 -6.12
C GLU A 121 -15.68 -11.68 -4.60
N GLY A 122 -15.05 -12.77 -4.13
CA GLY A 122 -14.85 -13.01 -2.71
C GLY A 122 -13.95 -11.95 -2.09
N VAL A 123 -12.82 -11.64 -2.73
CA VAL A 123 -11.89 -10.60 -2.24
C VAL A 123 -12.52 -9.22 -2.34
N LEU A 124 -13.26 -8.91 -3.40
CA LEU A 124 -13.97 -7.62 -3.50
C LEU A 124 -15.04 -7.46 -2.40
N THR A 125 -15.74 -8.54 -2.07
CA THR A 125 -16.72 -8.56 -0.97
C THR A 125 -16.03 -8.34 0.37
N TYR A 126 -14.90 -9.01 0.59
CA TYR A 126 -14.06 -8.81 1.77
C TYR A 126 -13.65 -7.34 1.90
N LEU A 127 -13.06 -6.76 0.84
CA LEU A 127 -12.61 -5.37 0.82
C LEU A 127 -13.76 -4.38 1.08
N ARG A 128 -14.94 -4.60 0.50
CA ARG A 128 -16.11 -3.73 0.72
C ARG A 128 -16.60 -3.74 2.16
N THR A 129 -16.51 -4.90 2.82
CA THR A 129 -17.04 -5.10 4.19
C THR A 129 -16.07 -4.57 5.25
N HIS A 130 -14.78 -4.51 4.93
CA HIS A 130 -13.69 -4.10 5.81
C HIS A 130 -13.23 -2.65 5.57
N VAL A 131 -14.06 -1.84 4.91
CA VAL A 131 -13.74 -0.44 4.62
C VAL A 131 -14.81 0.48 5.20
N THR A 132 -14.37 1.41 6.02
CA THR A 132 -15.20 2.43 6.67
C THR A 132 -14.77 3.83 6.22
N PRO A 133 -15.64 4.86 6.30
CA PRO A 133 -15.20 6.23 6.10
C PRO A 133 -14.09 6.59 7.10
N LEU A 134 -13.01 7.19 6.61
CA LEU A 134 -11.95 7.68 7.49
C LEU A 134 -12.52 8.78 8.39
N SER A 135 -12.25 8.69 9.69
CA SER A 135 -12.72 9.69 10.65
C SER A 135 -12.17 11.08 10.29
N SER A 136 -12.91 12.14 10.65
CA SER A 136 -12.50 13.51 10.36
C SER A 136 -11.17 13.89 11.01
N GLU A 137 -10.79 13.24 12.13
CA GLU A 137 -9.52 13.48 12.82
C GLU A 137 -8.30 13.03 12.00
N TYR A 138 -8.43 11.92 11.26
CA TYR A 138 -7.30 11.38 10.48
C TYR A 138 -7.27 11.90 9.05
N ARG A 139 -8.39 12.41 8.52
CA ARG A 139 -8.46 12.91 7.14
C ARG A 139 -7.40 13.98 6.85
N ASP A 140 -7.23 14.93 7.77
CA ASP A 140 -6.26 16.02 7.62
C ASP A 140 -4.83 15.52 7.84
N ALA A 141 -4.62 14.55 8.75
CA ALA A 141 -3.30 13.96 9.00
C ALA A 141 -2.79 13.15 7.79
N TYR A 142 -3.65 12.37 7.14
CA TYR A 142 -3.27 11.65 5.91
C TYR A 142 -3.02 12.60 4.74
N ALA A 143 -3.77 13.71 4.64
CA ALA A 143 -3.51 14.74 3.64
C ALA A 143 -2.13 15.40 3.85
N VAL A 144 -1.70 15.57 5.11
CA VAL A 144 -0.36 16.10 5.45
C VAL A 144 0.75 15.10 5.14
N LEU A 145 0.55 13.81 5.42
CA LEU A 145 1.57 12.76 5.21
C LEU A 145 1.85 12.45 3.73
N LEU A 146 0.93 12.82 2.84
CA LEU A 146 0.96 12.50 1.41
C LEU A 146 1.10 13.77 0.56
N ASP A 147 1.29 14.92 1.21
CA ASP A 147 1.70 16.15 0.56
C ASP A 147 3.23 16.15 0.43
N ASP A 148 3.72 15.93 -0.80
CA ASP A 148 5.14 16.02 -1.17
C ASP A 148 5.78 17.38 -0.80
N SER A 149 4.99 18.40 -0.47
CA SER A 149 5.49 19.69 0.00
C SER A 149 6.01 19.66 1.44
N ILE A 150 5.64 18.63 2.21
CA ILE A 150 6.03 18.45 3.60
C ILE A 150 7.07 17.33 3.64
N GLY A 151 8.30 17.69 3.27
CA GLY A 151 9.43 16.77 3.38
C GLY A 151 9.47 16.14 4.77
N PHE A 152 9.46 14.80 4.83
CA PHE A 152 9.73 14.10 6.07
C PHE A 152 11.03 14.66 6.64
N PRO A 153 11.05 15.15 7.89
CA PRO A 153 12.32 15.42 8.53
C PRO A 153 13.04 14.07 8.55
N SER A 154 14.11 13.94 7.76
CA SER A 154 15.07 12.86 7.95
C SER A 154 15.42 12.90 9.42
N GLU A 155 15.17 11.81 10.13
CA GLU A 155 15.67 11.65 11.48
C GLU A 155 17.20 11.65 11.39
N ASP A 156 17.80 12.85 11.41
CA ASP A 156 19.12 13.06 11.96
C ASP A 156 18.95 12.83 13.46
N ASN A 157 18.82 11.56 13.82
CA ASN A 157 18.80 11.11 15.21
C ASN A 157 20.26 11.17 15.69
N GLY A 158 20.77 12.39 15.82
CA GLY A 158 21.87 12.72 16.69
C GLY A 158 21.41 12.42 18.11
N TYR A 159 21.54 11.17 18.52
CA TYR A 159 21.45 10.78 19.92
C TYR A 159 22.59 11.48 20.65
N VAL A 160 22.27 12.60 21.30
CA VAL A 160 23.19 13.25 22.24
C VAL A 160 22.94 12.58 23.57
N ASP A 161 23.85 11.71 23.98
CA ASP A 161 23.86 11.19 25.36
C ASP A 161 23.88 12.39 26.33
N GLU A 162 23.02 12.38 27.35
CA GLU A 162 23.00 13.39 28.42
C GLU A 162 24.21 13.24 29.39
N ASP A 163 25.22 12.47 28.99
CA ASP A 163 26.31 11.99 29.83
C ASP A 163 27.66 12.67 29.54
N GLY A 164 27.74 13.59 28.56
CA GLY A 164 28.88 14.48 28.38
C GLY A 164 30.27 13.81 28.36
N THR A 165 30.38 12.57 27.86
CA THR A 165 31.66 11.87 27.80
C THR A 165 31.82 11.17 26.44
N SER A 166 32.73 11.69 25.61
CA SER A 166 33.15 11.02 24.37
C SER A 166 33.88 9.71 24.67
N ASN A 167 33.67 8.70 23.82
CA ASN A 167 34.63 7.64 23.57
C ASN A 167 35.17 7.77 22.14
#